data_AF-A0A4P5W0M3-F1
#
_entry.id   AF-A0A4P5W0M3-F1
#
_cell.length_a   1.000
_cell.length_b   1.000
_cell.length_c   1.000
_cell.angle_alpha   90.00
_cell.angle_beta   90.00
_cell.angle_gamma   90.00
#
_symmetry.space_group_name_H-M   'P 1'
#
loop_
_entity.id
_entity.type
_entity.pdbx_description
1 polymer ?
#
loop_
_entity_poly.entity_id
_entity_poly.type
_entity_poly.pdbx_seq_one_letter_code
_entity_poly.pdbx_strand_id
1 'polypeptide(L)'
;MRWLVFVLVGCDDTTTTSWEQYNAEGDSVTVAVGAAELSAAVSTTLHSSTGEVEIGTASVDPGGGPIGTTHTVLVSVTDTYAADVDRVSVRTTSEGRGEDEYDLDADSTGTGIFKKELVTHGSETETREDTLTFRLWTAVESDSAD
;
A
#
# COMPACT_ATOMS: atom_id res chain seq x y z
N MET A 1 -16.71 59.52 -2.61
CA MET A 1 -16.11 58.88 -3.80
C MET A 1 -14.90 58.09 -3.32
N ARG A 2 -14.81 56.82 -3.74
CA ARG A 2 -13.69 55.87 -3.56
C ARG A 2 -13.44 55.31 -2.16
N TRP A 3 -14.06 54.15 -1.96
CA TRP A 3 -13.65 53.07 -1.07
C TRP A 3 -12.44 52.36 -1.73
N LEU A 4 -11.36 52.13 -0.98
CA LEU A 4 -10.19 51.37 -1.42
C LEU A 4 -10.16 50.09 -0.58
N VAL A 5 -10.62 49.00 -1.18
CA VAL A 5 -10.49 47.64 -0.63
C VAL A 5 -9.21 47.07 -1.24
N PHE A 6 -8.20 46.85 -0.41
CA PHE A 6 -7.07 45.99 -0.74
C PHE A 6 -7.54 44.55 -0.60
N VAL A 7 -7.76 43.86 -1.73
CA VAL A 7 -7.86 42.41 -1.74
C VAL A 7 -6.43 41.88 -1.83
N LEU A 8 -5.91 41.42 -0.70
CA LEU A 8 -4.74 40.55 -0.66
C LEU A 8 -5.16 39.23 -1.31
N VAL A 9 -4.70 38.99 -2.54
CA VAL A 9 -4.68 37.66 -3.14
C VAL A 9 -3.56 36.90 -2.43
N GLY A 10 -3.92 36.11 -1.42
CA GLY A 10 -3.05 35.04 -0.94
C GLY A 10 -3.18 33.88 -1.91
N CYS A 11 -2.19 33.70 -2.79
CA CYS A 11 -1.93 32.39 -3.38
C CYS A 11 -1.29 31.56 -2.27
N ASP A 12 -2.03 30.60 -1.72
CA ASP A 12 -1.43 29.47 -1.04
C ASP A 12 -0.79 28.59 -2.12
N ASP A 13 0.54 28.69 -2.28
CA ASP A 13 1.35 27.71 -3.01
C ASP A 13 1.29 26.37 -2.28
N THR A 14 0.16 25.67 -2.41
CA THR A 14 0.00 24.30 -1.93
C THR A 14 0.56 23.37 -2.99
N THR A 15 1.88 23.17 -2.97
CA THR A 15 2.52 22.09 -3.73
C THR A 15 1.89 20.77 -3.28
N THR A 16 1.03 20.21 -4.14
CA THR A 16 0.37 18.93 -3.87
C THR A 16 1.26 17.84 -4.43
N THR A 17 1.86 17.02 -3.56
CA THR A 17 2.60 15.83 -3.99
C THR A 17 1.65 14.91 -4.73
N SER A 18 1.95 14.63 -5.99
CA SER A 18 1.24 13.66 -6.81
C SER A 18 1.99 12.34 -6.80
N TRP A 19 1.28 11.23 -7.01
CA TRP A 19 1.82 9.87 -6.90
C TRP A 19 1.54 9.09 -8.18
N GLU A 20 2.56 8.42 -8.71
CA GLU A 20 2.42 7.46 -9.80
C GLU A 20 2.75 6.05 -9.32
N GLN A 21 1.96 5.07 -9.78
CA GLN A 21 2.21 3.67 -9.41
C GLN A 21 3.43 3.13 -10.15
N TYR A 22 4.39 2.63 -9.38
CA TYR A 22 5.67 2.14 -9.86
C TYR A 22 5.61 0.67 -10.32
N ASN A 23 4.81 -0.16 -9.64
CA ASN A 23 4.67 -1.59 -9.91
C ASN A 23 3.44 -1.93 -10.76
N ALA A 24 3.34 -3.20 -11.21
CA ALA A 24 2.19 -3.71 -11.93
C ALA A 24 0.89 -3.70 -11.08
N GLU A 25 -0.26 -3.43 -11.70
CA GLU A 25 -1.54 -3.30 -11.00
C GLU A 25 -2.07 -4.61 -10.36
N GLY A 26 -1.56 -5.76 -10.81
CA GLY A 26 -2.06 -7.09 -10.44
C GLY A 26 -1.29 -7.79 -9.34
N ASP A 27 -0.24 -7.17 -8.80
CA ASP A 27 0.61 -7.80 -7.78
C ASP A 27 -0.18 -7.99 -6.48
N SER A 28 -0.65 -9.22 -6.24
CA SER A 28 -1.57 -9.52 -5.15
C SER A 28 -1.37 -10.91 -4.54
N VAL A 29 -1.90 -11.09 -3.33
CA VAL A 29 -2.00 -12.38 -2.64
C VAL A 29 -3.40 -12.54 -2.06
N THR A 30 -3.79 -13.79 -1.82
CA THR A 30 -5.05 -14.13 -1.14
C THR A 30 -4.75 -14.60 0.28
N VAL A 31 -5.50 -14.06 1.25
CA VAL A 31 -5.39 -14.38 2.68
C VAL A 31 -6.70 -15.00 3.16
N ALA A 32 -6.61 -16.12 3.88
CA ALA A 32 -7.77 -16.79 4.45
C ALA A 32 -8.16 -16.19 5.81
N VAL A 33 -9.38 -15.66 5.92
CA VAL A 33 -9.89 -15.02 7.13
C VAL A 33 -10.91 -15.92 7.79
N GLY A 34 -10.78 -16.12 9.11
CA GLY A 34 -11.66 -17.00 9.87
C GLY A 34 -11.38 -18.49 9.65
N ALA A 35 -10.16 -18.83 9.21
CA ALA A 35 -9.69 -20.21 9.17
C ALA A 35 -9.51 -20.75 10.60
N ALA A 36 -9.68 -22.06 10.81
CA ALA A 36 -9.56 -22.65 12.15
C ALA A 36 -8.12 -22.61 12.71
N GLU A 37 -7.12 -22.61 11.84
CA GLU A 37 -5.70 -22.65 12.18
C GLU A 37 -4.95 -21.61 11.35
N LEU A 38 -3.75 -21.23 11.84
CA LEU A 38 -2.85 -20.37 11.09
C LEU A 38 -2.35 -21.09 9.84
N SER A 39 -2.38 -20.42 8.69
CA SER A 39 -1.75 -20.94 7.47
C SER A 39 -0.33 -20.41 7.32
N ALA A 40 0.47 -21.09 6.49
CA ALA A 40 1.79 -20.61 6.12
C ALA A 40 1.72 -19.21 5.46
N ALA A 41 2.83 -18.47 5.53
CA ALA A 41 2.98 -17.19 4.87
C ALA A 41 2.69 -17.32 3.36
N VAL A 42 2.01 -16.33 2.81
CA VAL A 42 1.80 -16.18 1.36
C VAL A 42 2.67 -15.05 0.84
N SER A 43 3.14 -15.17 -0.39
CA SER A 43 3.99 -14.15 -1.00
C SER A 43 3.78 -14.07 -2.50
N THR A 44 4.14 -12.93 -3.07
CA THR A 44 4.13 -12.67 -4.50
C THR A 44 5.34 -11.85 -4.90
N THR A 45 5.81 -12.07 -6.13
CA THR A 45 6.86 -11.27 -6.74
C THR A 45 6.25 -9.98 -7.28
N LEU A 46 6.87 -8.84 -6.98
CA LEU A 46 6.47 -7.54 -7.48
C LEU A 46 7.17 -7.25 -8.79
N HIS A 47 6.42 -6.75 -9.77
CA HIS A 47 6.96 -6.42 -11.09
C HIS A 47 6.87 -4.93 -11.37
N SER A 48 7.73 -4.42 -12.24
CA SER A 48 7.61 -3.07 -12.79
C SER A 48 6.22 -2.84 -13.40
N SER A 49 5.84 -1.58 -13.59
CA SER A 49 4.58 -1.22 -14.27
C SER A 49 4.41 -1.86 -15.67
N THR A 50 5.50 -2.26 -16.34
CA THR A 50 5.47 -3.01 -17.60
C THR A 50 5.29 -4.53 -17.43
N GLY A 51 5.43 -5.04 -16.21
CA GLY A 51 5.38 -6.47 -15.87
C GLY A 51 6.63 -7.27 -16.25
N GLU A 52 7.63 -6.63 -16.84
CA GLU A 52 8.79 -7.33 -17.42
C GLU A 52 9.93 -7.55 -16.43
N VAL A 53 10.00 -6.75 -15.37
CA VAL A 53 11.14 -6.71 -14.46
C VAL A 53 10.67 -6.97 -13.04
N GLU A 54 11.28 -7.95 -12.38
CA GLU A 54 11.12 -8.17 -10.94
C GLU A 54 11.78 -7.01 -10.18
N ILE A 55 11.01 -6.34 -9.32
CA ILE A 55 11.46 -5.19 -8.55
C ILE A 55 11.49 -5.44 -7.05
N GLY A 56 10.83 -6.50 -6.57
CA GLY A 56 10.76 -6.82 -5.15
C GLY A 56 9.86 -8.02 -4.84
N THR A 57 9.55 -8.18 -3.56
CA THR A 57 8.66 -9.23 -3.06
C THR A 57 7.72 -8.65 -2.02
N ALA A 58 6.47 -9.09 -2.02
CA ALA A 58 5.50 -8.81 -0.98
C ALA A 58 5.08 -10.11 -0.29
N SER A 59 4.90 -10.08 1.02
CA SER A 59 4.47 -11.23 1.81
C SER A 59 3.51 -10.86 2.93
N VAL A 60 2.73 -11.85 3.35
CA VAL A 60 1.79 -11.76 4.46
C VAL A 60 1.97 -13.00 5.33
N ASP A 61 2.31 -12.79 6.60
CA ASP A 61 2.58 -13.86 7.58
C ASP A 61 1.80 -13.63 8.89
N PRO A 62 0.92 -14.55 9.31
CA PRO A 62 0.50 -15.77 8.61
C PRO A 62 -0.32 -15.44 7.36
N GLY A 63 -0.43 -16.38 6.41
CA GLY A 63 -1.27 -16.20 5.21
C GLY A 63 -2.77 -16.38 5.47
N GLY A 64 -3.15 -16.58 6.72
CA GLY A 64 -4.53 -16.85 7.13
C GLY A 64 -4.62 -17.31 8.57
N GLY A 65 -5.81 -17.23 9.15
CA GLY A 65 -6.05 -17.63 10.54
C GLY A 65 -7.46 -17.30 11.05
N PRO A 66 -7.74 -17.60 12.33
CA PRO A 66 -9.01 -17.26 12.97
C PRO A 66 -9.24 -15.74 12.99
N ILE A 67 -10.49 -15.32 13.20
CA ILE A 67 -10.79 -13.90 13.42
C ILE A 67 -9.97 -13.37 14.61
N GLY A 68 -9.38 -12.18 14.45
CA GLY A 68 -8.47 -11.58 15.42
C GLY A 68 -6.99 -11.93 15.18
N THR A 69 -6.68 -12.70 14.14
CA THR A 69 -5.29 -12.95 13.73
C THR A 69 -4.64 -11.66 13.25
N THR A 70 -3.44 -11.39 13.78
CA THR A 70 -2.55 -10.32 13.29
C THR A 70 -1.67 -10.87 12.18
N HIS A 71 -1.70 -10.21 11.03
CA HIS A 71 -0.89 -10.49 9.85
C HIS A 71 0.20 -9.43 9.73
N THR A 72 1.45 -9.87 9.61
CA THR A 72 2.56 -9.00 9.22
C THR A 72 2.60 -8.93 7.71
N VAL A 73 2.30 -7.76 7.17
CA VAL A 73 2.48 -7.42 5.76
C VAL A 73 3.88 -6.85 5.60
N LEU A 74 4.69 -7.44 4.73
CA LEU A 74 6.06 -7.03 4.46
C LEU A 74 6.25 -6.85 2.95
N VAL A 75 6.83 -5.73 2.56
CA VAL A 75 7.28 -5.46 1.20
C VAL A 75 8.77 -5.19 1.23
N SER A 76 9.51 -5.91 0.39
CA SER A 76 10.95 -5.74 0.19
C SER A 76 11.20 -5.36 -1.27
N VAL A 77 11.53 -4.10 -1.50
CA VAL A 77 12.00 -3.60 -2.79
C VAL A 77 13.49 -3.91 -2.91
N THR A 78 13.92 -4.41 -4.06
CA THR A 78 15.34 -4.68 -4.29
C THR A 78 16.14 -3.37 -4.29
N ASP A 79 17.39 -3.42 -3.84
CA ASP A 79 18.28 -2.26 -3.71
C ASP A 79 18.39 -1.40 -4.98
N THR A 80 18.22 -2.03 -6.15
CA THR A 80 18.29 -1.35 -7.45
C THR A 80 17.16 -0.34 -7.65
N TYR A 81 15.98 -0.60 -7.09
CA TYR A 81 14.77 0.21 -7.28
C TYR A 81 14.30 0.90 -5.99
N ALA A 82 14.90 0.55 -4.85
CA ALA A 82 14.46 1.05 -3.55
C ALA A 82 14.54 2.58 -3.41
N ALA A 83 15.40 3.25 -4.19
CA ALA A 83 15.51 4.71 -4.20
C ALA A 83 14.40 5.41 -5.00
N ASP A 84 13.71 4.69 -5.89
CA ASP A 84 12.63 5.22 -6.73
C ASP A 84 11.25 5.07 -6.08
N VAL A 85 11.17 4.30 -4.99
CA VAL A 85 9.94 4.01 -4.26
C VAL A 85 9.87 4.84 -3.00
N ASP A 86 8.95 5.80 -2.98
CA ASP A 86 8.76 6.75 -1.89
C ASP A 86 7.68 6.30 -0.90
N ARG A 87 6.70 5.54 -1.37
CA ARG A 87 5.55 5.09 -0.58
C ARG A 87 5.09 3.70 -1.02
N VAL A 88 4.61 2.91 -0.07
CA VAL A 88 3.98 1.61 -0.33
C VAL A 88 2.63 1.55 0.35
N SER A 89 1.60 1.11 -0.38
CA SER A 89 0.29 0.81 0.17
C SER A 89 -0.14 -0.62 -0.16
N VAL A 90 -1.00 -1.16 0.69
CA VAL A 90 -1.73 -2.40 0.43
C VAL A 90 -3.22 -2.10 0.43
N ARG A 91 -3.89 -2.50 -0.65
CA ARG A 91 -5.35 -2.46 -0.75
C ARG A 91 -5.92 -3.83 -0.46
N THR A 92 -6.78 -3.93 0.53
CA THR A 92 -7.54 -5.13 0.86
C THR A 92 -8.89 -5.09 0.20
N THR A 93 -9.27 -6.15 -0.51
CA THR A 93 -10.60 -6.33 -1.10
C THR A 93 -11.22 -7.60 -0.55
N SER A 94 -12.41 -7.46 0.03
CA SER A 94 -13.17 -8.55 0.62
C SER A 94 -14.55 -8.65 -0.03
N GLU A 95 -14.94 -9.86 -0.42
CA GLU A 95 -16.29 -10.08 -0.92
C GLU A 95 -17.32 -9.68 0.15
N GLY A 96 -18.24 -8.77 -0.20
CA GLY A 96 -19.30 -8.32 0.70
C GLY A 96 -18.90 -7.29 1.76
N ARG A 97 -17.63 -6.86 1.84
CA ARG A 97 -17.20 -5.76 2.75
C ARG A 97 -16.58 -4.56 2.08
N GLY A 98 -16.22 -4.66 0.81
CA GLY A 98 -15.65 -3.54 0.05
C GLY A 98 -14.14 -3.52 0.07
N GLU A 99 -13.58 -2.32 -0.03
CA GLU A 99 -12.15 -2.08 -0.15
C GLU A 99 -11.66 -1.15 0.97
N ASP A 100 -10.52 -1.48 1.55
CA ASP A 100 -9.76 -0.63 2.45
C ASP A 100 -8.32 -0.50 1.92
N GLU A 101 -7.64 0.61 2.20
CA GLU A 101 -6.26 0.85 1.79
C GLU A 101 -5.40 1.33 2.96
N TYR A 102 -4.20 0.76 3.08
CA TYR A 102 -3.30 1.01 4.20
C TYR A 102 -1.89 1.32 3.70
N ASP A 103 -1.33 2.44 4.15
CA ASP A 103 0.08 2.74 3.93
C ASP A 103 0.97 1.89 4.84
N LEU A 104 2.04 1.32 4.28
CA LEU A 104 3.06 0.60 5.03
C LEU A 104 4.13 1.57 5.54
N ASP A 105 4.68 1.25 6.70
CA ASP A 105 5.73 2.05 7.32
C ASP A 105 7.11 1.59 6.81
N ALA A 106 7.91 2.54 6.32
CA ALA A 106 9.29 2.28 5.94
C ALA A 106 10.12 1.86 7.17
N ASP A 107 10.91 0.80 7.06
CA ASP A 107 11.81 0.36 8.11
C ASP A 107 13.08 1.20 8.07
N SER A 108 13.35 1.92 9.16
CA SER A 108 14.56 2.76 9.28
C SER A 108 15.86 1.96 9.27
N THR A 109 15.78 0.64 9.43
CA THR A 109 16.93 -0.27 9.46
C THR A 109 17.24 -0.92 8.11
N GLY A 110 16.37 -0.78 7.10
CA GLY A 110 16.54 -1.37 5.78
C GLY A 110 15.93 -0.52 4.67
N THR A 111 16.78 0.00 3.77
CA THR A 111 16.32 0.67 2.56
C THR A 111 15.46 -0.28 1.73
N GLY A 112 14.31 0.19 1.25
CA GLY A 112 13.38 -0.62 0.45
C GLY A 112 12.52 -1.60 1.27
N ILE A 113 12.60 -1.59 2.60
CA ILE A 113 11.75 -2.43 3.46
C ILE A 113 10.58 -1.63 3.99
N PHE A 114 9.36 -2.12 3.78
CA PHE A 114 8.12 -1.52 4.26
C PHE A 114 7.28 -2.58 4.98
N LYS A 115 6.66 -2.24 6.12
CA LYS A 115 5.90 -3.20 6.91
C LYS A 115 4.65 -2.61 7.55
N LYS A 116 3.66 -3.46 7.81
CA LYS A 116 2.48 -3.13 8.61
C LYS A 116 1.86 -4.36 9.23
N GLU A 117 1.30 -4.21 10.42
CA GLU A 117 0.44 -5.23 11.02
C GLU A 117 -1.04 -4.95 10.70
N LEU A 118 -1.75 -5.94 10.18
CA LEU A 118 -3.19 -5.88 9.92
C LEU A 118 -3.90 -6.96 10.73
N VAL A 119 -5.02 -6.62 11.38
CA VAL A 119 -5.80 -7.57 12.18
C VAL A 119 -7.07 -7.96 11.44
N THR A 120 -7.38 -9.25 11.40
CA THR A 120 -8.64 -9.72 10.85
C THR A 120 -9.81 -9.42 11.77
N HIS A 121 -10.89 -8.91 11.19
CA HIS A 121 -12.12 -8.58 11.92
C HIS A 121 -13.31 -9.30 11.32
N GLY A 122 -14.22 -9.79 12.17
CA GLY A 122 -15.47 -10.39 11.74
C GLY A 122 -16.21 -11.13 12.84
N SER A 123 -17.24 -11.87 12.46
CA SER A 123 -17.94 -12.76 13.39
C SER A 123 -17.17 -14.07 13.57
N GLU A 124 -17.28 -14.71 14.74
CA GLU A 124 -16.53 -15.94 15.06
C GLU A 124 -16.80 -17.11 14.10
N THR A 125 -17.92 -17.10 13.38
CA THR A 125 -18.31 -18.12 12.40
C THR A 125 -18.09 -17.68 10.95
N GLU A 126 -17.55 -16.49 10.74
CA GLU A 126 -17.26 -16.00 9.40
C GLU A 126 -16.00 -16.66 8.85
N THR A 127 -16.08 -17.13 7.61
CA THR A 127 -14.91 -17.59 6.84
C THR A 127 -14.98 -16.96 5.46
N ARG A 128 -13.85 -16.44 4.98
CA ARG A 128 -13.75 -15.81 3.67
C ARG A 128 -12.30 -15.73 3.19
N GLU A 129 -12.13 -15.25 1.96
CA GLU A 129 -10.85 -14.91 1.37
C GLU A 129 -10.79 -13.41 1.09
N ASP A 130 -9.71 -12.78 1.54
CA ASP A 130 -9.41 -11.37 1.27
C ASP A 130 -8.25 -11.29 0.27
N THR A 131 -8.37 -10.41 -0.72
CA THR A 131 -7.28 -10.15 -1.69
C THR A 131 -6.51 -8.92 -1.25
N LEU A 132 -5.20 -9.06 -1.06
CA LEU A 132 -4.28 -7.96 -0.76
C LEU A 132 -3.54 -7.61 -2.05
N THR A 133 -3.77 -6.41 -2.58
CA THR A 133 -3.06 -5.86 -3.74
C THR A 133 -2.01 -4.86 -3.30
N PHE A 134 -0.77 -5.05 -3.71
CA PHE A 134 0.36 -4.22 -3.33
C PHE A 134 0.62 -3.13 -4.36
N ARG A 135 0.87 -1.91 -3.88
CA ARG A 135 1.17 -0.75 -4.72
C ARG A 135 2.38 -0.02 -4.20
N LEU A 136 3.37 0.14 -5.08
CA LEU A 136 4.56 0.94 -4.87
C LEU A 136 4.33 2.26 -5.59
N TRP A 137 4.70 3.36 -4.95
CA TRP A 137 4.45 4.70 -5.46
C TRP A 137 5.74 5.48 -5.55
N THR A 138 5.87 6.25 -6.63
CA THR A 138 6.91 7.25 -6.81
C THR A 138 6.26 8.64 -6.77
N ALA A 139 6.90 9.59 -6.08
CA ALA A 139 6.45 10.96 -6.04
C ALA A 139 6.72 11.63 -7.39
N VAL A 140 5.71 12.28 -7.96
CA VAL A 140 5.90 13.12 -9.15
C VAL A 140 5.82 14.58 -8.74
N GLU A 141 6.90 15.31 -9.02
CA GLU A 141 6.94 16.74 -8.82
C GLU A 141 6.01 17.40 -9.85
N SER A 142 4.97 18.06 -9.35
CA SER A 142 4.16 18.95 -10.19
C SER A 142 4.97 20.23 -10.39
N ASP A 143 5.56 20.40 -11.58
CA ASP A 143 6.09 21.70 -11.97
C ASP A 143 4.93 22.70 -11.98
N SER A 144 4.88 23.56 -10.95
CA SER A 144 4.01 24.73 -10.94
C SER A 144 4.42 25.62 -12.12
N ALA A 145 3.69 25.56 -13.22
CA ALA A 145 3.90 26.49 -14.32
C ALA A 145 3.53 27.91 -13.86
N ASP A 146 4.55 28.74 -13.61
CA ASP A 146 4.46 30.20 -13.40
C ASP A 146 3.69 30.92 -14.52
#